data_AF-A0A9P9JI40-F1
#
_entry.id   AF-A0A9P9JI40-F1
#
_cell.length_a   1.000
_cell.length_b   1.000
_cell.length_c   1.000
_cell.angle_alpha   90.00
_cell.angle_beta   90.00
_cell.angle_gamma   90.00
#
_symmetry.space_group_name_H-M   'P 1'
#
loop_
_entity.id
_entity.type
_entity.pdbx_description
1 polymer ?
#
loop_
_entity_poly.entity_id
_entity_poly.type
_entity_poly.pdbx_seq_one_letter_code
_entity_poly.pdbx_strand_id
1 'polypeptide(L)'
;MGDDEMKPALQVIVLGSGGGPQESNTTAFLVRSVEQDWRRGSVIAVDAGVHLSSITRLIEAAMPSEPPSELPFTLTSGPFAGLPLPFATASANAAHVTRSLVDTYLITHPHLDHISGFVVNTAGLPGTRAKKVAALPSTIQALKTHIFNNVIWPNLSDENNGAGLLTYLRLVEGGSPALGDGEGRGYSEICDGLLVKIYSVSHGHCIERHSHRGSASSASTRFGSHDGSSQTPRRDVFNHPSQAPLRTSSLLSQATFGPGSPHAEPERICVYDSSAYFIQDQGNHREVLIFGDVEPDSISLSPRNSQIWQEAAPKIASGNLRAIFIECSYDDSQCNDRLFGHLKPIFVIEELRSLAAEVEVAHRMRAMKKRKRIGSLVEEAPRRIPSNPSLAPDDPVSPKSMKTSMLSDGVLTAGLDTPRLSTPTAELSLREVERPSYTSEPRKPLQGLKIVIIHVKDKLTDGPPVGETILQELLDHDKESPLGCEFIISKPGQSFYL
;
A
#
# COMPACT_ATOMS: atom_id res chain seq x y z
N MET A 1 1.94 34.15 4.24
CA MET A 1 2.36 33.17 5.27
C MET A 1 3.44 32.34 4.60
N GLY A 2 4.59 32.15 5.25
CA GLY A 2 5.64 31.31 4.68
C GLY A 2 5.21 29.84 4.66
N ASP A 3 5.87 29.04 3.84
CA ASP A 3 5.94 27.61 4.11
C ASP A 3 6.68 27.44 5.43
N ASP A 4 5.95 27.01 6.45
CA ASP A 4 6.53 26.47 7.67
C ASP A 4 7.16 25.14 7.25
N GLU A 5 8.49 25.10 7.15
CA GLU A 5 9.26 24.00 6.56
C GLU A 5 9.18 22.77 7.47
N MET A 6 8.04 22.09 7.35
CA MET A 6 7.58 21.06 8.27
C MET A 6 8.61 19.93 8.33
N LYS A 7 9.26 19.84 9.50
CA LYS A 7 10.40 18.95 9.74
C LYS A 7 10.11 17.53 9.21
N PRO A 8 11.11 16.87 8.59
CA PRO A 8 10.97 15.48 8.18
C PRO A 8 10.58 14.57 9.33
N ALA A 9 9.57 13.74 9.12
CA ALA A 9 9.08 12.76 10.08
C ALA A 9 9.36 11.33 9.63
N LEU A 10 9.56 11.09 8.33
CA LEU A 10 10.05 9.81 7.80
C LEU A 10 11.45 9.96 7.18
N GLN A 11 12.27 8.93 7.33
CA GLN A 11 13.48 8.72 6.53
C GLN A 11 13.35 7.40 5.77
N VAL A 12 13.50 7.45 4.44
CA VAL A 12 13.68 6.28 3.57
C VAL A 12 15.14 6.23 3.12
N ILE A 13 15.75 5.04 3.12
CA ILE A 13 17.12 4.78 2.68
C ILE A 13 17.09 3.72 1.57
N VAL A 14 17.75 3.99 0.46
CA VAL A 14 17.89 3.04 -0.65
C VAL A 14 19.08 2.11 -0.38
N LEU A 15 18.81 0.83 -0.13
CA LEU A 15 19.85 -0.20 -0.07
C LEU A 15 20.16 -0.77 -1.46
N GLY A 16 19.13 -0.96 -2.28
CA GLY A 16 19.20 -1.37 -3.68
C GLY A 16 18.01 -0.83 -4.47
N SER A 17 18.22 -0.57 -5.76
CA SER A 17 17.23 0.11 -6.63
C SER A 17 17.20 -0.42 -8.07
N GLY A 18 18.00 -1.44 -8.39
CA GLY A 18 17.97 -2.08 -9.70
C GLY A 18 16.99 -3.25 -9.74
N GLY A 19 16.37 -3.48 -10.88
CA GLY A 19 15.52 -4.66 -11.14
C GLY A 19 16.29 -5.85 -11.73
N GLY A 20 17.58 -5.95 -11.40
CA GLY A 20 18.52 -6.87 -12.03
C GLY A 20 18.98 -6.40 -13.44
N PRO A 21 19.66 -7.28 -14.19
CA PRO A 21 20.07 -8.63 -13.81
C PRO A 21 21.20 -8.67 -12.76
N GLN A 22 21.84 -7.53 -12.43
CA GLN A 22 22.87 -7.46 -11.38
C GLN A 22 22.27 -7.68 -9.98
N GLU A 23 22.62 -8.78 -9.31
CA GLU A 23 22.07 -9.16 -8.02
C GLU A 23 22.49 -8.23 -6.88
N SER A 24 23.68 -7.61 -6.98
CA SER A 24 24.28 -6.78 -5.92
C SER A 24 23.63 -5.39 -5.70
N ASN A 25 22.61 -5.06 -6.49
CA ASN A 25 21.79 -3.83 -6.41
C ASN A 25 20.27 -4.13 -6.42
N THR A 26 19.86 -5.37 -6.18
CA THR A 26 18.43 -5.76 -6.20
C THR A 26 17.61 -5.06 -5.12
N THR A 27 16.32 -4.85 -5.38
CA THR A 27 15.50 -3.85 -4.70
C THR A 27 15.33 -4.08 -3.20
N ALA A 28 15.61 -3.03 -2.42
CA ALA A 28 15.48 -3.03 -0.97
C ALA A 28 15.58 -1.60 -0.40
N PHE A 29 14.71 -1.29 0.57
CA PHE A 29 14.71 -0.02 1.30
C PHE A 29 14.70 -0.24 2.81
N LEU A 30 15.21 0.73 3.56
CA LEU A 30 14.90 0.86 5.00
C LEU A 30 14.01 2.09 5.20
N VAL A 31 13.01 1.98 6.07
CA VAL A 31 12.18 3.12 6.49
C VAL A 31 12.17 3.21 8.01
N ARG A 32 12.29 4.42 8.55
CA ARG A 32 12.14 4.71 9.98
C ARG A 32 11.36 6.01 10.20
N SER A 33 10.69 6.11 11.35
CA SER A 33 10.29 7.40 11.91
C SER A 33 11.54 8.16 12.37
N VAL A 34 11.60 9.46 12.10
CA VAL A 34 12.70 10.32 12.53
C VAL A 34 12.69 10.51 14.04
N GLU A 35 11.50 10.56 14.66
CA GLU A 35 11.30 10.75 16.12
C GLU A 35 11.73 9.55 16.97
N GLN A 36 11.90 8.38 16.36
CA GLN A 36 12.38 7.17 17.00
C GLN A 36 13.89 7.00 16.93
N ASP A 37 14.63 8.04 16.50
CA ASP A 37 16.09 8.04 16.38
C ASP A 37 16.58 6.77 15.65
N TRP A 38 17.62 6.14 16.17
CA TRP A 38 18.07 4.81 15.81
C TRP A 38 17.79 3.80 16.94
N ARG A 39 16.57 3.83 17.51
CA ARG A 39 16.15 2.93 18.59
C ARG A 39 16.07 1.47 18.13
N ARG A 40 16.14 0.57 19.12
CA ARG A 40 16.10 -0.88 18.90
C ARG A 40 14.73 -1.32 18.39
N GLY A 41 14.65 -1.60 17.10
CA GLY A 41 13.43 -2.05 16.42
C GLY A 41 12.64 -0.93 15.73
N SER A 42 13.16 0.30 15.63
CA SER A 42 12.46 1.44 15.00
C SER A 42 12.54 1.48 13.47
N VAL A 43 13.11 0.45 12.84
CA VAL A 43 13.32 0.39 11.38
C VAL A 43 12.56 -0.80 10.80
N ILE A 44 11.85 -0.57 9.70
CA ILE A 44 11.37 -1.62 8.80
C ILE A 44 12.26 -1.71 7.57
N ALA A 45 12.38 -2.91 7.00
CA ALA A 45 12.84 -3.09 5.64
C ALA A 45 11.63 -3.21 4.70
N VAL A 46 11.72 -2.69 3.47
CA VAL A 46 10.72 -2.84 2.42
C VAL A 46 11.41 -3.48 1.22
N ASP A 47 11.06 -4.74 0.99
CA ASP A 47 11.86 -5.73 0.28
C ASP A 47 13.32 -5.83 0.76
N ALA A 48 14.02 -6.85 0.27
CA ALA A 48 15.35 -7.24 0.73
C ALA A 48 16.11 -8.08 -0.29
N GLY A 49 16.10 -7.67 -1.57
CA GLY A 49 17.01 -8.21 -2.60
C GLY A 49 18.46 -8.09 -2.18
N VAL A 50 18.94 -6.87 -1.96
CA VAL A 50 20.21 -6.60 -1.28
C VAL A 50 19.96 -6.10 0.15
N HIS A 51 20.71 -6.57 1.15
CA HIS A 51 20.52 -6.10 2.53
C HIS A 51 21.86 -5.94 3.28
N LEU A 52 22.33 -6.94 4.03
CA LEU A 52 23.54 -6.84 4.87
C LEU A 52 24.78 -6.35 4.10
N SER A 53 24.99 -6.81 2.87
CA SER A 53 26.08 -6.39 1.99
C SER A 53 26.00 -4.90 1.64
N SER A 54 24.82 -4.37 1.31
CA SER A 54 24.66 -2.94 1.03
C SER A 54 24.80 -2.10 2.28
N ILE A 55 24.20 -2.50 3.41
CA ILE A 55 24.38 -1.82 4.71
C ILE A 55 25.88 -1.78 5.09
N THR A 56 26.63 -2.86 4.83
CA THR A 56 28.08 -2.90 5.07
C THR A 56 28.81 -1.86 4.21
N ARG A 57 28.62 -1.87 2.88
CA ARG A 57 29.23 -0.89 1.96
C ARG A 57 28.87 0.56 2.32
N LEU A 58 27.62 0.82 2.72
CA LEU A 58 27.13 2.15 3.05
C LEU A 58 27.62 2.68 4.40
N ILE A 59 27.86 1.80 5.38
CA ILE A 59 28.53 2.17 6.64
C ILE A 59 30.03 2.36 6.39
N GLU A 60 30.67 1.46 5.63
CA GLU A 60 32.10 1.52 5.29
C GLU A 60 32.46 2.82 4.56
N ALA A 61 31.66 3.23 3.57
CA ALA A 61 31.84 4.50 2.86
C ALA A 61 31.54 5.77 3.68
N ALA A 62 30.93 5.63 4.86
CA ALA A 62 30.62 6.74 5.79
C ALA A 62 31.53 6.73 7.04
N MET A 63 32.31 5.68 7.27
CA MET A 63 33.28 5.60 8.36
C MET A 63 34.61 6.30 7.98
N PRO A 64 35.36 6.81 8.97
CA PRO A 64 36.71 7.31 8.74
C PRO A 64 37.66 6.18 8.30
N SER A 65 38.69 6.54 7.51
CA SER A 65 39.69 5.59 6.99
C SER A 65 40.57 4.97 8.07
N GLU A 66 40.74 5.66 9.21
CA GLU A 66 41.32 5.10 10.43
C GLU A 66 40.20 4.71 11.40
N PRO A 67 40.23 3.52 12.04
CA PRO A 67 39.18 3.09 12.96
C PRO A 67 38.97 4.07 14.13
N PRO A 68 37.71 4.37 14.54
CA PRO A 68 37.44 5.25 15.67
C PRO A 68 38.13 4.80 16.96
N SER A 69 38.81 5.73 17.65
CA SER A 69 39.52 5.47 18.92
C SER A 69 38.59 5.29 20.12
N GLU A 70 37.35 5.77 20.01
CA GLU A 70 36.32 5.69 21.05
C GLU A 70 35.02 5.12 20.46
N LEU A 71 34.26 4.38 21.28
CA LEU A 71 32.99 3.76 20.90
C LEU A 71 31.92 4.06 21.97
N PRO A 72 30.64 4.28 21.58
CA PRO A 72 30.13 4.23 20.21
C PRO A 72 30.49 5.46 19.37
N PHE A 73 30.91 5.24 18.13
CA PHE A 73 31.22 6.31 17.17
C PHE A 73 29.96 6.70 16.38
N THR A 74 29.58 7.97 16.36
CA THR A 74 28.38 8.40 15.64
C THR A 74 28.72 8.82 14.21
N LEU A 75 28.06 8.21 13.22
CA LEU A 75 28.22 8.58 11.80
C LEU A 75 27.77 10.03 11.55
N THR A 76 28.61 10.81 10.87
CA THR A 76 28.33 12.22 10.51
C THR A 76 27.88 12.42 9.06
N SER A 77 27.90 11.36 8.25
CA SER A 77 27.61 11.40 6.81
C SER A 77 26.91 10.13 6.32
N GLY A 78 26.51 10.12 5.05
CA GLY A 78 25.82 8.99 4.42
C GLY A 78 24.38 8.81 4.90
N PRO A 79 23.68 7.75 4.45
CA PRO A 79 22.28 7.50 4.81
C PRO A 79 22.09 7.14 6.29
N PHE A 80 23.14 6.63 6.94
CA PHE A 80 23.15 6.27 8.37
C PHE A 80 23.66 7.41 9.28
N ALA A 81 23.67 8.66 8.81
CA ALA A 81 24.05 9.81 9.65
C ALA A 81 23.22 9.87 10.94
N GLY A 82 23.87 10.24 12.05
CA GLY A 82 23.30 10.22 13.40
C GLY A 82 23.21 8.84 14.05
N LEU A 83 23.62 7.75 13.39
CA LEU A 83 23.65 6.41 13.98
C LEU A 83 24.88 6.23 14.89
N PRO A 84 24.72 5.97 16.20
CA PRO A 84 25.82 5.53 17.06
C PRO A 84 26.22 4.08 16.73
N LEU A 85 27.45 3.89 16.28
CA LEU A 85 28.05 2.60 15.94
C LEU A 85 28.77 1.98 17.16
N PRO A 86 28.30 0.85 17.72
CA PRO A 86 28.91 0.23 18.89
C PRO A 86 30.16 -0.61 18.58
N PHE A 87 30.55 -0.77 17.31
CA PHE A 87 31.70 -1.57 16.90
C PHE A 87 32.67 -0.78 16.00
N ALA A 88 33.94 -1.21 15.96
CA ALA A 88 34.99 -0.56 15.17
C ALA A 88 35.02 -0.93 13.68
N THR A 89 34.16 -1.85 13.20
CA THR A 89 34.17 -2.32 11.79
C THR A 89 32.79 -2.25 11.14
N ALA A 90 32.76 -1.89 9.86
CA ALA A 90 31.51 -1.74 9.09
C ALA A 90 30.66 -3.02 9.10
N SER A 91 31.26 -4.20 8.94
CA SER A 91 30.54 -5.48 8.91
C SER A 91 29.89 -5.82 10.26
N ALA A 92 30.55 -5.52 11.39
CA ALA A 92 29.97 -5.70 12.72
C ALA A 92 28.79 -4.74 12.96
N ASN A 93 28.92 -3.50 12.47
CA ASN A 93 27.88 -2.48 12.54
C ASN A 93 26.68 -2.76 11.61
N ALA A 94 26.89 -3.25 10.39
CA ALA A 94 25.81 -3.66 9.50
C ALA A 94 25.03 -4.86 10.06
N ALA A 95 25.76 -5.77 10.73
CA ALA A 95 25.17 -6.86 11.50
C ALA A 95 24.53 -6.40 12.82
N HIS A 96 24.86 -5.20 13.35
CA HIS A 96 24.13 -4.55 14.44
C HIS A 96 22.81 -3.95 13.93
N VAL A 97 22.84 -3.17 12.85
CA VAL A 97 21.64 -2.59 12.19
C VAL A 97 20.63 -3.68 11.86
N THR A 98 21.07 -4.72 11.14
CA THR A 98 20.22 -5.84 10.69
C THR A 98 19.63 -6.63 11.87
N ARG A 99 20.39 -6.86 12.96
CA ARG A 99 19.90 -7.63 14.12
C ARG A 99 19.08 -6.80 15.11
N SER A 100 19.41 -5.53 15.31
CA SER A 100 18.92 -4.72 16.43
C SER A 100 17.94 -3.63 16.03
N LEU A 101 18.09 -3.04 14.84
CA LEU A 101 17.31 -1.87 14.43
C LEU A 101 16.17 -2.27 13.47
N VAL A 102 16.47 -3.10 12.47
CA VAL A 102 15.45 -3.67 11.57
C VAL A 102 14.63 -4.69 12.34
N ASP A 103 13.34 -4.43 12.56
CA ASP A 103 12.43 -5.35 13.28
C ASP A 103 11.62 -6.23 12.32
N THR A 104 10.98 -5.59 11.33
CA THR A 104 10.07 -6.24 10.38
C THR A 104 10.51 -6.02 8.93
N TYR A 105 10.34 -7.05 8.11
CA TYR A 105 10.44 -7.01 6.65
C TYR A 105 9.05 -6.93 6.04
N LEU A 106 8.71 -5.82 5.39
CA LEU A 106 7.57 -5.73 4.48
C LEU A 106 7.99 -6.34 3.15
N ILE A 107 7.40 -7.44 2.72
CA ILE A 107 7.72 -8.07 1.42
C ILE A 107 6.57 -7.81 0.45
N THR A 108 6.87 -7.27 -0.73
CA THR A 108 5.85 -6.94 -1.75
C THR A 108 5.37 -8.22 -2.43
N HIS A 109 6.31 -9.02 -2.92
CA HIS A 109 6.06 -10.26 -3.65
C HIS A 109 7.28 -11.23 -3.55
N PRO A 110 7.15 -12.51 -3.92
CA PRO A 110 8.13 -13.54 -3.57
C PRO A 110 9.24 -13.77 -4.63
N HIS A 111 9.47 -12.85 -5.57
CA HIS A 111 10.57 -12.98 -6.53
C HIS A 111 11.94 -12.82 -5.85
N LEU A 112 12.97 -13.49 -6.39
CA LEU A 112 14.26 -13.67 -5.72
C LEU A 112 15.05 -12.36 -5.54
N ASP A 113 14.90 -11.44 -6.47
CA ASP A 113 15.38 -10.05 -6.43
C ASP A 113 14.66 -9.17 -5.38
N HIS A 114 13.59 -9.64 -4.75
CA HIS A 114 12.93 -8.95 -3.62
C HIS A 114 13.20 -9.61 -2.27
N ILE A 115 13.74 -10.85 -2.24
CA ILE A 115 13.88 -11.63 -0.99
C ILE A 115 15.25 -12.25 -0.74
N SER A 116 16.12 -12.41 -1.75
CA SER A 116 17.34 -13.24 -1.66
C SER A 116 18.30 -12.79 -0.55
N GLY A 117 18.56 -11.49 -0.45
CA GLY A 117 19.35 -10.90 0.63
C GLY A 117 18.76 -11.16 2.00
N PHE A 118 17.44 -11.03 2.20
CA PHE A 118 16.80 -11.43 3.46
C PHE A 118 17.02 -12.92 3.73
N VAL A 119 16.67 -13.79 2.79
CA VAL A 119 16.77 -15.26 2.92
C VAL A 119 18.19 -15.67 3.35
N VAL A 120 19.23 -15.23 2.64
CA VAL A 120 20.63 -15.53 2.98
C VAL A 120 21.00 -15.03 4.39
N ASN A 121 20.57 -13.81 4.74
CA ASN A 121 20.90 -13.21 6.04
C ASN A 121 20.20 -13.89 7.23
N THR A 122 19.07 -14.58 7.03
CA THR A 122 18.35 -15.29 8.11
C THR A 122 19.20 -16.34 8.83
N ALA A 123 20.14 -17.00 8.13
CA ALA A 123 21.00 -18.03 8.72
C ALA A 123 22.21 -17.48 9.49
N GLY A 124 22.78 -16.35 9.03
CA GLY A 124 24.02 -15.79 9.60
C GLY A 124 23.81 -14.88 10.82
N LEU A 125 22.59 -14.41 11.07
CA LEU A 125 22.31 -13.30 11.99
C LEU A 125 21.21 -13.61 13.03
N PRO A 126 21.32 -14.67 13.85
CA PRO A 126 20.39 -14.88 14.96
C PRO A 126 20.38 -13.66 15.90
N GLY A 127 19.18 -13.12 16.14
CA GLY A 127 18.92 -12.03 17.09
C GLY A 127 18.29 -12.56 18.38
N THR A 128 18.06 -11.68 19.35
CA THR A 128 17.36 -12.02 20.60
C THR A 128 15.82 -12.01 20.47
N ARG A 129 15.31 -11.81 19.25
CA ARG A 129 13.90 -11.88 18.86
C ARG A 129 13.83 -12.46 17.44
N ALA A 130 12.75 -13.16 17.13
CA ALA A 130 12.43 -13.53 15.75
C ALA A 130 12.23 -12.28 14.88
N LYS A 131 12.52 -12.35 13.59
CA LYS A 131 12.21 -11.29 12.62
C LYS A 131 10.79 -11.45 12.10
N LYS A 132 10.01 -10.36 12.07
CA LYS A 132 8.69 -10.42 11.45
C LYS A 132 8.82 -10.32 9.93
N VAL A 133 8.04 -11.10 9.20
CA VAL A 133 7.84 -10.99 7.75
C VAL A 133 6.38 -10.65 7.53
N ALA A 134 6.09 -9.42 7.10
CA ALA A 134 4.74 -8.94 6.88
C ALA A 134 4.46 -8.80 5.38
N ALA A 135 3.36 -9.40 4.91
CA ALA A 135 2.93 -9.34 3.52
C ALA A 135 1.48 -9.81 3.34
N LEU A 136 0.99 -9.77 2.10
CA LEU A 136 -0.25 -10.45 1.71
C LEU A 136 -0.17 -11.97 1.98
N PRO A 137 -1.31 -12.65 2.22
CA PRO A 137 -1.34 -14.09 2.47
C PRO A 137 -0.78 -14.94 1.33
N SER A 138 -0.89 -14.48 0.07
CA SER A 138 -0.30 -15.10 -1.13
C SER A 138 1.23 -15.14 -1.05
N THR A 139 1.87 -13.99 -0.82
CA THR A 139 3.33 -13.85 -0.66
C THR A 139 3.85 -14.71 0.48
N ILE A 140 3.19 -14.70 1.65
CA ILE A 140 3.56 -15.54 2.79
C ILE A 140 3.40 -17.04 2.47
N GLN A 141 2.34 -17.43 1.77
CA GLN A 141 2.15 -18.83 1.37
C GLN A 141 3.21 -19.29 0.36
N ALA A 142 3.64 -18.42 -0.56
CA ALA A 142 4.72 -18.71 -1.49
C ALA A 142 6.06 -18.90 -0.75
N LEU A 143 6.41 -17.99 0.18
CA LEU A 143 7.60 -18.11 1.02
C LEU A 143 7.62 -19.42 1.83
N LYS A 144 6.48 -19.81 2.42
CA LYS A 144 6.33 -21.07 3.17
C LYS A 144 6.48 -22.33 2.30
N THR A 145 5.94 -22.34 1.09
CA THR A 145 5.94 -23.54 0.24
C THR A 145 7.24 -23.68 -0.56
N HIS A 146 7.80 -22.58 -1.05
CA HIS A 146 8.87 -22.62 -2.05
C HIS A 146 10.25 -22.19 -1.52
N ILE A 147 10.33 -21.44 -0.42
CA ILE A 147 11.61 -20.93 0.12
C ILE A 147 11.98 -21.61 1.45
N PHE A 148 11.21 -21.38 2.51
CA PHE A 148 11.49 -21.87 3.87
C PHE A 148 10.96 -23.30 4.08
N ASN A 149 11.33 -24.21 3.17
CA ASN A 149 10.74 -25.54 3.00
C ASN A 149 11.67 -26.72 3.29
N ASN A 150 12.87 -26.46 3.81
CA ASN A 150 13.98 -27.41 4.01
C ASN A 150 14.58 -28.00 2.71
N VAL A 151 14.30 -27.41 1.55
CA VAL A 151 14.88 -27.80 0.25
C VAL A 151 15.66 -26.63 -0.37
N ILE A 152 15.03 -25.46 -0.51
CA ILE A 152 15.70 -24.23 -0.98
C ILE A 152 16.40 -23.55 0.19
N TRP A 153 15.71 -23.41 1.32
CA TRP A 153 16.27 -22.91 2.58
C TRP A 153 15.68 -23.68 3.77
N PRO A 154 16.40 -23.82 4.91
CA PRO A 154 15.81 -24.38 6.12
C PRO A 154 14.52 -23.66 6.53
N ASN A 155 13.55 -24.38 7.09
CA ASN A 155 12.37 -23.75 7.65
C ASN A 155 12.74 -23.01 8.95
N LEU A 156 13.05 -21.72 8.83
CA LEU A 156 13.39 -20.86 9.96
C LEU A 156 12.18 -20.15 10.56
N SER A 157 10.96 -20.39 10.06
CA SER A 157 9.73 -19.82 10.61
C SER A 157 9.27 -20.50 11.91
N ASP A 158 8.31 -19.90 12.60
CA ASP A 158 7.56 -20.50 13.71
C ASP A 158 6.41 -21.42 13.26
N GLU A 159 6.15 -21.51 11.95
CA GLU A 159 5.13 -22.37 11.35
C GLU A 159 5.73 -23.66 10.76
N ASN A 160 4.88 -24.66 10.50
CA ASN A 160 5.25 -25.91 9.82
C ASN A 160 6.48 -26.63 10.42
N ASN A 161 6.58 -26.69 11.75
CA ASN A 161 7.71 -27.26 12.50
C ASN A 161 9.09 -26.61 12.21
N GLY A 162 9.11 -25.30 11.93
CA GLY A 162 10.35 -24.54 11.73
C GLY A 162 11.07 -24.14 13.03
N ALA A 163 12.22 -23.47 12.86
CA ALA A 163 13.13 -23.12 13.95
C ALA A 163 12.74 -21.88 14.79
N GLY A 164 11.64 -21.19 14.47
CA GLY A 164 11.14 -20.05 15.26
C GLY A 164 12.02 -18.78 15.24
N LEU A 165 12.84 -18.60 14.21
CA LEU A 165 13.66 -17.39 14.01
C LEU A 165 12.93 -16.30 13.19
N LEU A 166 11.85 -16.67 12.50
CA LEU A 166 10.99 -15.79 11.71
C LEU A 166 9.52 -15.99 12.10
N THR A 167 8.72 -14.91 12.06
CA THR A 167 7.27 -14.95 12.33
C THR A 167 6.51 -14.28 11.18
N TYR A 168 5.44 -14.92 10.68
CA TYR A 168 4.66 -14.39 9.56
C TYR A 168 3.48 -13.51 10.01
N LEU A 169 3.52 -12.22 9.67
CA LEU A 169 2.43 -11.27 9.90
C LEU A 169 1.58 -11.11 8.62
N ARG A 170 0.46 -11.82 8.56
CA ARG A 170 -0.45 -11.76 7.39
C ARG A 170 -1.25 -10.46 7.44
N LEU A 171 -0.95 -9.55 6.52
CA LEU A 171 -1.64 -8.28 6.38
C LEU A 171 -2.91 -8.45 5.53
N VAL A 172 -3.89 -7.56 5.76
CA VAL A 172 -5.18 -7.54 5.06
C VAL A 172 -5.19 -6.38 4.07
N GLU A 173 -5.56 -6.67 2.82
CA GLU A 173 -5.76 -5.69 1.75
C GLU A 173 -6.75 -4.58 2.14
N GLY A 174 -6.39 -3.31 1.92
CA GLY A 174 -7.13 -2.15 2.41
C GLY A 174 -7.06 -1.92 3.93
N GLY A 175 -6.52 -2.88 4.68
CA GLY A 175 -6.43 -2.86 6.13
C GLY A 175 -7.67 -3.40 6.84
N SER A 176 -7.55 -3.70 8.15
CA SER A 176 -8.68 -4.17 8.95
C SER A 176 -9.67 -3.03 9.22
N PRO A 177 -10.96 -3.14 8.84
CA PRO A 177 -11.95 -2.07 9.10
C PRO A 177 -12.24 -1.82 10.58
N ALA A 178 -11.70 -2.63 11.49
CA ALA A 178 -11.80 -2.52 12.94
C ALA A 178 -10.52 -1.97 13.62
N LEU A 179 -9.48 -1.63 12.84
CA LEU A 179 -8.28 -0.94 13.34
C LEU A 179 -8.26 0.52 12.87
N GLY A 180 -7.99 1.43 13.80
CA GLY A 180 -7.86 2.87 13.55
C GLY A 180 -9.18 3.59 13.20
N ASP A 181 -9.18 4.90 13.39
CA ASP A 181 -10.30 5.79 13.11
C ASP A 181 -9.95 6.84 12.06
N GLY A 182 -10.96 7.35 11.36
CA GLY A 182 -10.81 8.45 10.40
C GLY A 182 -9.78 8.15 9.29
N GLU A 183 -8.77 9.01 9.17
CA GLU A 183 -7.69 8.88 8.17
C GLU A 183 -6.68 7.76 8.53
N GLY A 184 -6.62 7.34 9.80
CA GLY A 184 -5.81 6.20 10.27
C GLY A 184 -6.50 4.83 10.19
N ARG A 185 -7.72 4.75 9.63
CA ARG A 185 -8.48 3.49 9.54
C ARG A 185 -7.83 2.49 8.58
N GLY A 186 -7.75 1.24 9.00
CA GLY A 186 -7.15 0.12 8.29
C GLY A 186 -5.67 -0.10 8.59
N TYR A 187 -4.96 0.91 9.09
CA TYR A 187 -3.54 0.78 9.38
C TYR A 187 -3.28 -0.19 10.53
N SER A 188 -2.17 -0.92 10.43
CA SER A 188 -1.66 -1.83 11.45
C SER A 188 -0.30 -1.33 11.90
N GLU A 189 -0.06 -1.28 13.21
CA GLU A 189 1.25 -0.97 13.77
C GLU A 189 2.21 -2.15 13.52
N ILE A 190 3.36 -1.87 12.91
CA ILE A 190 4.32 -2.90 12.50
C ILE A 190 5.53 -2.91 13.43
N CYS A 191 6.07 -1.73 13.71
CA CYS A 191 7.07 -1.46 14.74
C CYS A 191 6.85 -0.08 15.34
N ASP A 192 7.52 0.21 16.45
CA ASP A 192 7.43 1.44 17.23
C ASP A 192 7.41 2.70 16.32
N GLY A 193 6.29 3.43 16.31
CA GLY A 193 6.10 4.67 15.55
C GLY A 193 5.75 4.53 14.06
N LEU A 194 5.69 3.31 13.50
CA LEU A 194 5.34 3.09 12.08
C LEU A 194 4.06 2.27 11.89
N LEU A 195 3.10 2.89 11.22
CA LEU A 195 1.81 2.34 10.82
C LEU A 195 1.83 1.96 9.33
N VAL A 196 1.23 0.82 8.97
CA VAL A 196 1.23 0.33 7.58
C VAL A 196 -0.16 -0.11 7.12
N LYS A 197 -0.50 0.20 5.86
CA LYS A 197 -1.63 -0.35 5.10
C LYS A 197 -1.11 -0.92 3.77
N ILE A 198 -1.70 -2.03 3.32
CA ILE A 198 -1.28 -2.77 2.11
C ILE A 198 -2.42 -2.87 1.10
N TYR A 199 -2.09 -2.88 -0.19
CA TYR A 199 -2.99 -3.22 -1.31
C TYR A 199 -2.29 -4.19 -2.25
N SER A 200 -3.04 -5.04 -2.96
CA SER A 200 -2.46 -5.84 -4.04
C SER A 200 -2.38 -5.05 -5.35
N VAL A 201 -1.36 -5.34 -6.14
CA VAL A 201 -1.20 -4.90 -7.53
C VAL A 201 -0.95 -6.12 -8.42
N SER A 202 -1.17 -5.98 -9.73
CA SER A 202 -0.81 -7.02 -10.69
C SER A 202 0.55 -6.74 -11.31
N HIS A 203 1.36 -7.79 -11.41
CA HIS A 203 2.73 -7.77 -11.93
C HIS A 203 2.84 -8.77 -13.09
N GLY A 204 2.00 -8.59 -14.11
CA GLY A 204 1.96 -9.47 -15.27
C GLY A 204 1.25 -10.79 -15.02
N HIS A 205 1.39 -11.71 -15.98
CA HIS A 205 0.68 -12.98 -15.99
C HIS A 205 1.58 -14.18 -16.25
N CYS A 206 1.13 -15.35 -15.79
CA CYS A 206 1.77 -16.63 -16.01
C CYS A 206 1.84 -16.95 -17.51
N ILE A 207 2.94 -17.56 -17.95
CA ILE A 207 3.12 -18.02 -19.34
C ILE A 207 2.23 -19.25 -19.61
N GLU A 208 2.10 -20.13 -18.61
CA GLU A 208 1.17 -21.27 -18.65
C GLU A 208 -0.21 -20.88 -18.09
N ARG A 209 -1.28 -21.44 -18.68
CA ARG A 209 -2.66 -21.24 -18.24
C ARG A 209 -3.05 -22.23 -17.13
N HIS A 210 -2.73 -21.92 -15.87
CA HIS A 210 -3.15 -22.71 -14.70
C HIS A 210 -3.82 -21.85 -13.63
N SER A 211 -4.86 -22.38 -12.98
CA SER A 211 -5.56 -21.65 -11.92
C SER A 211 -4.83 -21.77 -10.58
N HIS A 212 -4.01 -20.76 -10.22
CA HIS A 212 -3.49 -20.65 -8.87
C HIS A 212 -4.62 -20.41 -7.85
N ARG A 213 -4.57 -21.13 -6.72
CA ARG A 213 -5.56 -21.03 -5.63
C ARG A 213 -5.38 -19.75 -4.76
N GLY A 214 -4.40 -18.92 -5.08
CA GLY A 214 -4.06 -17.68 -4.34
C GLY A 214 -4.81 -16.44 -4.84
N SER A 215 -4.94 -16.26 -6.15
CA SER A 215 -5.46 -15.06 -6.81
C SER A 215 -7.00 -14.94 -6.76
N ALA A 216 -7.61 -15.40 -5.66
CA ALA A 216 -9.01 -15.15 -5.33
C ALA A 216 -9.12 -13.75 -4.72
N SER A 217 -9.18 -12.74 -5.59
CA SER A 217 -9.37 -11.33 -5.19
C SER A 217 -10.56 -11.18 -4.23
N SER A 218 -10.36 -10.43 -3.16
CA SER A 218 -11.16 -10.53 -1.92
C SER A 218 -12.58 -9.92 -1.98
N ALA A 219 -13.09 -9.68 -3.19
CA ALA A 219 -14.37 -9.03 -3.49
C ALA A 219 -15.65 -9.81 -3.06
N SER A 220 -15.51 -10.99 -2.45
CA SER A 220 -16.62 -11.79 -1.93
C SER A 220 -16.75 -11.66 -0.41
N THR A 221 -17.49 -10.65 0.04
CA THR A 221 -17.81 -10.39 1.46
C THR A 221 -18.87 -11.36 2.01
N ARG A 222 -18.66 -12.68 1.84
CA ARG A 222 -19.53 -13.74 2.35
C ARG A 222 -18.76 -14.74 3.20
N PHE A 223 -18.79 -14.52 4.52
CA PHE A 223 -18.41 -15.54 5.50
C PHE A 223 -19.31 -16.78 5.37
N GLY A 224 -18.75 -17.86 4.80
CA GLY A 224 -19.34 -19.20 4.85
C GLY A 224 -18.64 -20.02 5.91
N SER A 225 -19.21 -20.11 7.12
CA SER A 225 -18.65 -20.96 8.18
C SER A 225 -18.87 -22.44 7.85
N HIS A 226 -17.80 -23.23 7.89
CA HIS A 226 -17.93 -24.68 8.09
C HIS A 226 -16.76 -25.19 8.94
N ASP A 227 -17.10 -25.84 10.04
CA ASP A 227 -16.16 -26.16 11.10
C ASP A 227 -15.30 -27.40 10.84
N GLY A 228 -14.25 -27.48 11.68
CA GLY A 228 -13.20 -28.48 11.64
C GLY A 228 -13.65 -29.93 11.84
N SER A 229 -12.84 -30.82 11.27
CA SER A 229 -12.72 -32.21 11.72
C SER A 229 -11.24 -32.58 11.81
N SER A 230 -10.67 -32.50 13.01
CA SER A 230 -9.31 -32.97 13.29
C SER A 230 -9.30 -34.51 13.34
N GLN A 231 -8.50 -35.15 12.48
CA GLN A 231 -8.34 -36.62 12.52
C GLN A 231 -7.07 -37.02 13.26
N THR A 232 -7.23 -37.68 14.40
CA THR A 232 -6.16 -38.37 15.12
C THR A 232 -5.88 -39.74 14.50
N PRO A 233 -4.63 -40.17 14.31
CA PRO A 233 -4.32 -41.50 13.80
C PRO A 233 -4.56 -42.58 14.87
N ARG A 234 -5.12 -43.72 14.45
CA ARG A 234 -5.02 -44.99 15.18
C ARG A 234 -4.44 -46.07 14.26
N ARG A 235 -3.66 -46.98 14.84
CA ARG A 235 -3.20 -48.22 14.21
C ARG A 235 -4.33 -49.26 14.25
N ASP A 236 -4.33 -50.20 13.30
CA ASP A 236 -4.06 -51.63 13.58
C ASP A 236 -3.87 -52.40 12.25
N VAL A 237 -3.70 -53.73 12.28
CA VAL A 237 -2.89 -54.49 11.29
C VAL A 237 -3.53 -55.80 10.80
N PHE A 238 -3.15 -56.23 9.59
CA PHE A 238 -3.14 -57.59 8.98
C PHE A 238 -4.17 -58.00 7.88
N ASN A 239 -3.57 -58.46 6.76
CA ASN A 239 -3.91 -59.55 5.80
C ASN A 239 -5.23 -59.62 4.99
N HIS A 240 -5.11 -59.37 3.67
CA HIS A 240 -5.16 -60.33 2.53
C HIS A 240 -6.02 -61.64 2.60
N PRO A 241 -6.44 -62.24 1.44
CA PRO A 241 -7.04 -61.67 0.20
C PRO A 241 -8.16 -62.57 -0.40
N SER A 242 -8.83 -62.19 -1.52
CA SER A 242 -9.22 -63.10 -2.64
C SER A 242 -10.18 -62.48 -3.70
N GLN A 243 -10.40 -63.27 -4.77
CA GLN A 243 -10.85 -62.98 -6.14
C GLN A 243 -12.35 -62.63 -6.34
N ALA A 244 -12.65 -62.13 -7.56
CA ALA A 244 -13.99 -62.00 -8.17
C ALA A 244 -14.28 -63.26 -9.08
N PRO A 245 -15.35 -63.38 -9.94
CA PRO A 245 -16.32 -62.37 -10.43
C PRO A 245 -17.79 -62.86 -10.71
N LEU A 246 -18.56 -62.04 -11.46
CA LEU A 246 -19.72 -62.34 -12.35
C LEU A 246 -21.21 -62.17 -11.90
N ARG A 247 -21.75 -60.99 -12.28
CA ARG A 247 -22.95 -60.73 -13.14
C ARG A 247 -24.42 -60.94 -12.67
N THR A 248 -25.24 -59.93 -13.07
CA THR A 248 -26.71 -59.91 -13.36
C THR A 248 -27.68 -60.14 -12.18
N SER A 249 -28.86 -59.50 -12.09
CA SER A 249 -29.65 -58.59 -12.98
C SER A 249 -30.45 -57.60 -12.11
N SER A 250 -30.53 -56.28 -12.38
CA SER A 250 -31.56 -55.57 -13.20
C SER A 250 -33.02 -56.00 -12.94
N LEU A 251 -34.05 -55.15 -12.80
CA LEU A 251 -34.26 -53.70 -13.12
C LEU A 251 -34.99 -53.01 -11.90
N LEU A 252 -35.74 -51.89 -11.91
CA LEU A 252 -36.14 -50.87 -12.92
C LEU A 252 -36.62 -49.56 -12.21
N SER A 253 -36.00 -48.40 -12.48
CA SER A 253 -36.73 -47.13 -12.74
C SER A 253 -35.77 -46.10 -13.37
N GLN A 254 -36.22 -45.38 -14.39
CA GLN A 254 -35.45 -44.34 -15.08
C GLN A 254 -36.14 -42.98 -14.91
N ALA A 255 -35.41 -41.97 -14.48
CA ALA A 255 -35.77 -40.56 -14.63
C ALA A 255 -34.62 -39.87 -15.34
N THR A 256 -34.88 -39.31 -16.52
CA THR A 256 -33.85 -38.78 -17.41
C THR A 256 -33.42 -37.38 -17.00
N PHE A 257 -32.22 -37.27 -16.43
CA PHE A 257 -31.42 -36.05 -16.49
C PHE A 257 -30.33 -36.26 -17.55
N GLY A 258 -30.33 -35.41 -18.58
CA GLY A 258 -29.24 -35.41 -19.57
C GLY A 258 -27.93 -34.94 -18.95
N PRO A 259 -26.78 -35.17 -19.61
CA PRO A 259 -25.53 -34.55 -19.20
C PRO A 259 -25.67 -33.03 -19.37
N GLY A 260 -25.87 -32.32 -18.26
CA GLY A 260 -25.72 -30.87 -18.25
C GLY A 260 -24.32 -30.53 -18.76
N SER A 261 -24.22 -29.49 -19.59
CA SER A 261 -22.93 -29.00 -20.06
C SER A 261 -21.99 -28.80 -18.88
N PRO A 262 -20.68 -29.08 -19.01
CA PRO A 262 -19.73 -28.63 -18.01
C PRO A 262 -19.89 -27.11 -17.91
N HIS A 263 -20.36 -26.63 -16.76
CA HIS A 263 -20.27 -25.22 -16.43
C HIS A 263 -18.77 -24.91 -16.44
N ALA A 264 -18.33 -24.18 -17.45
CA ALA A 264 -16.98 -23.65 -17.48
C ALA A 264 -16.84 -22.76 -16.24
N GLU A 265 -16.00 -23.19 -15.29
CA GLU A 265 -15.29 -22.25 -14.44
C GLU A 265 -14.75 -21.15 -15.36
N PRO A 266 -15.08 -19.87 -15.14
CA PRO A 266 -14.59 -18.79 -16.00
C PRO A 266 -13.07 -18.86 -16.03
N GLU A 267 -12.44 -18.74 -17.21
CA GLU A 267 -10.97 -18.90 -17.35
C GLU A 267 -10.25 -17.93 -16.39
N ARG A 268 -9.81 -18.46 -15.23
CA ARG A 268 -9.20 -17.65 -14.17
C ARG A 268 -7.79 -17.31 -14.61
N ILE A 269 -7.62 -16.09 -15.11
CA ILE A 269 -6.33 -15.58 -15.57
C ILE A 269 -5.33 -15.63 -14.40
N CYS A 270 -4.22 -16.30 -14.64
CA CYS A 270 -3.13 -16.45 -13.69
C CYS A 270 -2.28 -15.17 -13.75
N VAL A 271 -2.50 -14.23 -12.84
CA VAL A 271 -1.67 -13.04 -12.66
C VAL A 271 -0.71 -13.23 -11.50
N TYR A 272 0.48 -12.62 -11.59
CA TYR A 272 1.36 -12.52 -10.43
C TYR A 272 0.85 -11.40 -9.52
N ASP A 273 0.52 -11.77 -8.28
CA ASP A 273 0.08 -10.82 -7.25
C ASP A 273 1.32 -10.20 -6.58
N SER A 274 1.44 -8.87 -6.66
CA SER A 274 2.42 -8.04 -5.95
C SER A 274 1.70 -7.08 -4.99
N SER A 275 2.43 -6.22 -4.26
CA SER A 275 1.85 -5.35 -3.23
C SER A 275 2.38 -3.92 -3.27
N ALA A 276 1.53 -2.96 -2.87
CA ALA A 276 1.91 -1.59 -2.56
C ALA A 276 1.68 -1.28 -1.08
N TYR A 277 2.64 -0.60 -0.45
CA TYR A 277 2.68 -0.28 0.97
C TYR A 277 2.55 1.21 1.23
N PHE A 278 1.46 1.59 1.89
CA PHE A 278 1.33 2.89 2.56
C PHE A 278 1.98 2.82 3.94
N ILE A 279 3.03 3.60 4.18
CA ILE A 279 3.83 3.60 5.41
C ILE A 279 3.75 5.00 6.04
N GLN A 280 3.15 5.10 7.22
CA GLN A 280 2.83 6.36 7.89
C GLN A 280 3.57 6.47 9.25
N ASP A 281 4.16 7.64 9.51
CA ASP A 281 4.65 8.05 10.83
C ASP A 281 3.47 8.30 11.77
N GLN A 282 3.48 7.64 12.93
CA GLN A 282 2.38 7.66 13.90
C GLN A 282 2.16 9.04 14.56
N GLY A 283 3.22 9.85 14.70
CA GLY A 283 3.15 11.15 15.39
C GLY A 283 2.63 12.28 14.50
N ASN A 284 3.10 12.33 13.25
CA ASN A 284 2.89 13.46 12.33
C ASN A 284 1.92 13.13 11.18
N HIS A 285 1.46 11.88 11.06
CA HIS A 285 0.71 11.35 9.91
C HIS A 285 1.39 11.58 8.55
N ARG A 286 2.72 11.75 8.56
CA ARG A 286 3.54 11.85 7.34
C ARG A 286 3.64 10.47 6.70
N GLU A 287 3.55 10.40 5.38
CA GLU A 287 3.39 9.13 4.68
C GLU A 287 4.26 9.02 3.42
N VAL A 288 4.68 7.79 3.13
CA VAL A 288 5.29 7.34 1.87
C VAL A 288 4.49 6.14 1.33
N LEU A 289 4.38 6.05 0.01
CA LEU A 289 3.81 4.90 -0.69
C LEU A 289 4.95 4.21 -1.43
N ILE A 290 5.16 2.91 -1.20
CA ILE A 290 6.20 2.11 -1.85
C ILE A 290 5.56 0.91 -2.54
N PHE A 291 5.63 0.87 -3.86
CA PHE A 291 5.25 -0.29 -4.67
C PHE A 291 6.40 -1.31 -4.70
N GLY A 292 6.04 -2.59 -4.82
CA GLY A 292 6.91 -3.56 -5.50
C GLY A 292 6.73 -3.46 -7.02
N ASP A 293 7.07 -4.53 -7.72
CA ASP A 293 6.89 -4.58 -9.18
C ASP A 293 5.40 -4.54 -9.55
N VAL A 294 5.08 -3.87 -10.64
CA VAL A 294 3.71 -3.51 -11.02
C VAL A 294 3.59 -3.23 -12.52
N GLU A 295 2.50 -3.71 -13.11
CA GLU A 295 2.12 -3.41 -14.50
C GLU A 295 1.02 -2.33 -14.54
N PRO A 296 0.86 -1.60 -15.66
CA PRO A 296 -0.15 -0.55 -15.76
C PRO A 296 -1.57 -1.11 -15.97
N ASP A 297 -2.57 -0.44 -15.37
CA ASP A 297 -3.99 -0.79 -15.46
C ASP A 297 -4.51 -0.81 -16.93
N SER A 298 -3.82 -0.11 -17.85
CA SER A 298 -4.17 -0.04 -19.28
C SER A 298 -3.77 -1.25 -20.11
N ILE A 299 -2.87 -2.11 -19.62
CA ILE A 299 -2.49 -3.38 -20.28
C ILE A 299 -2.72 -4.63 -19.40
N SER A 300 -2.91 -4.45 -18.09
CA SER A 300 -3.13 -5.56 -17.15
C SER A 300 -4.36 -6.38 -17.51
N LEU A 301 -4.26 -7.70 -17.34
CA LEU A 301 -5.40 -8.61 -17.38
C LEU A 301 -6.22 -8.59 -16.07
N SER A 302 -5.76 -7.86 -15.05
CA SER A 302 -6.40 -7.70 -13.74
C SER A 302 -6.05 -6.32 -13.13
N PRO A 303 -6.50 -5.19 -13.72
CA PRO A 303 -6.19 -3.85 -13.21
C PRO A 303 -6.59 -3.64 -11.74
N ARG A 304 -5.74 -2.94 -10.98
CA ARG A 304 -5.86 -2.66 -9.53
C ARG A 304 -5.33 -1.29 -9.11
N ASN A 305 -4.44 -0.65 -9.88
CA ASN A 305 -3.69 0.55 -9.49
C ASN A 305 -4.61 1.73 -9.16
N SER A 306 -5.68 1.88 -9.95
CA SER A 306 -6.79 2.82 -9.73
C SER A 306 -7.34 2.85 -8.29
N GLN A 307 -7.40 1.72 -7.57
CA GLN A 307 -7.87 1.68 -6.19
C GLN A 307 -6.86 2.29 -5.21
N ILE A 308 -5.56 2.14 -5.49
CA ILE A 308 -4.47 2.73 -4.71
C ILE A 308 -4.42 4.24 -4.94
N TRP A 309 -4.71 4.71 -6.16
CA TRP A 309 -4.83 6.14 -6.45
C TRP A 309 -5.99 6.81 -5.71
N GLN A 310 -7.12 6.13 -5.55
CA GLN A 310 -8.25 6.63 -4.75
C GLN A 310 -7.93 6.74 -3.25
N GLU A 311 -7.11 5.83 -2.70
CA GLU A 311 -6.60 5.90 -1.33
C GLU A 311 -5.45 6.94 -1.18
N ALA A 312 -4.59 7.12 -2.19
CA ALA A 312 -3.49 8.08 -2.18
C ALA A 312 -3.95 9.53 -2.35
N ALA A 313 -4.92 9.78 -3.22
CA ALA A 313 -5.41 11.10 -3.58
C ALA A 313 -5.79 12.03 -2.39
N PRO A 314 -6.59 11.60 -1.38
CA PRO A 314 -6.89 12.44 -0.22
C PRO A 314 -5.66 12.77 0.62
N LYS A 315 -4.65 11.89 0.64
CA LYS A 315 -3.40 12.05 1.39
C LYS A 315 -2.46 13.05 0.71
N ILE A 316 -2.37 13.01 -0.62
CA ILE A 316 -1.66 14.05 -1.42
C ILE A 316 -2.39 15.40 -1.26
N ALA A 317 -3.72 15.41 -1.40
CA ALA A 317 -4.55 16.60 -1.25
C ALA A 317 -4.57 17.19 0.19
N SER A 318 -4.02 16.46 1.17
CA SER A 318 -3.79 16.94 2.54
C SER A 318 -2.36 17.44 2.80
N GLY A 319 -1.37 16.98 2.03
CA GLY A 319 0.06 17.18 2.28
C GLY A 319 0.74 16.09 3.11
N ASN A 320 0.01 15.01 3.45
CA ASN A 320 0.50 13.90 4.27
C ASN A 320 1.41 12.95 3.46
N LEU A 321 0.96 12.51 2.28
CA LEU A 321 1.75 11.68 1.36
C LEU A 321 2.74 12.56 0.59
N ARG A 322 4.04 12.33 0.80
CA ARG A 322 5.13 13.18 0.24
C ARG A 322 5.94 12.53 -0.86
N ALA A 323 6.00 11.20 -0.91
CA ALA A 323 6.68 10.48 -1.97
C ALA A 323 5.94 9.20 -2.35
N ILE A 324 6.06 8.83 -3.63
CA ILE A 324 5.68 7.53 -4.17
C ILE A 324 6.97 6.92 -4.75
N PHE A 325 7.32 5.72 -4.29
CA PHE A 325 8.36 4.89 -4.87
C PHE A 325 7.66 3.89 -5.79
N ILE A 326 7.90 3.97 -7.09
CA ILE A 326 7.24 3.16 -8.12
C ILE A 326 8.27 2.73 -9.17
N GLU A 327 8.10 1.54 -9.72
CA GLU A 327 9.05 1.04 -10.72
C GLU A 327 8.97 1.77 -12.06
N CYS A 328 10.09 1.74 -12.78
CA CYS A 328 10.13 1.92 -14.22
C CYS A 328 11.26 1.04 -14.73
N SER A 329 10.98 -0.26 -14.92
CA SER A 329 12.01 -1.24 -15.24
C SER A 329 12.71 -0.99 -16.58
N TYR A 330 12.04 -0.34 -17.54
CA TYR A 330 12.53 -0.14 -18.91
C TYR A 330 12.37 1.31 -19.41
N ASP A 331 13.09 1.66 -20.48
CA ASP A 331 12.83 2.87 -21.30
C ASP A 331 11.77 2.59 -22.38
N ASP A 332 11.25 3.65 -23.02
CA ASP A 332 10.12 3.56 -23.95
C ASP A 332 10.41 2.74 -25.21
N SER A 333 11.69 2.49 -25.53
CA SER A 333 12.11 1.59 -26.60
C SER A 333 11.69 0.12 -26.41
N GLN A 334 11.37 -0.27 -25.17
CA GLN A 334 10.90 -1.62 -24.86
C GLN A 334 9.49 -1.87 -25.41
N CYS A 335 9.34 -2.90 -26.24
CA CYS A 335 8.04 -3.30 -26.77
C CYS A 335 7.11 -3.82 -25.66
N ASN A 336 5.82 -3.48 -25.74
CA ASN A 336 4.84 -3.76 -24.67
C ASN A 336 4.66 -5.26 -24.41
N ASP A 337 4.83 -6.13 -25.43
CA ASP A 337 4.82 -7.60 -25.32
C ASP A 337 5.98 -8.16 -24.46
N ARG A 338 6.97 -7.33 -24.13
CA ARG A 338 8.20 -7.68 -23.39
C ARG A 338 8.36 -6.88 -22.10
N LEU A 339 7.29 -6.25 -21.62
CA LEU A 339 7.28 -5.64 -20.29
C LEU A 339 7.17 -6.69 -19.17
N PHE A 340 6.60 -7.87 -19.45
CA PHE A 340 6.50 -8.99 -18.50
C PHE A 340 5.98 -8.63 -17.10
N GLY A 341 5.06 -7.65 -17.02
CA GLY A 341 4.48 -7.19 -15.76
C GLY A 341 5.13 -5.93 -15.16
N HIS A 342 5.92 -5.19 -15.93
CA HIS A 342 6.65 -3.99 -15.50
C HIS A 342 6.20 -2.69 -16.20
N LEU A 343 6.71 -1.55 -15.72
CA LEU A 343 6.47 -0.21 -16.28
C LEU A 343 7.61 0.31 -17.17
N LYS A 344 7.26 1.29 -18.01
CA LYS A 344 8.14 2.17 -18.80
C LYS A 344 7.53 3.60 -18.84
N PRO A 345 8.26 4.67 -19.24
CA PRO A 345 7.89 6.06 -18.94
C PRO A 345 6.48 6.48 -19.38
N ILE A 346 6.04 6.11 -20.59
CA ILE A 346 4.69 6.46 -21.06
C ILE A 346 3.58 5.92 -20.13
N PHE A 347 3.78 4.73 -19.54
CA PHE A 347 2.83 4.09 -18.63
C PHE A 347 2.92 4.63 -17.20
N VAL A 348 4.11 4.97 -16.71
CA VAL A 348 4.27 5.69 -15.43
C VAL A 348 3.48 7.01 -15.49
N ILE A 349 3.54 7.71 -16.63
CA ILE A 349 2.82 8.97 -16.84
C ILE A 349 1.30 8.75 -16.99
N GLU A 350 0.84 7.65 -17.58
CA GLU A 350 -0.59 7.29 -17.62
C GLU A 350 -1.17 7.06 -16.21
N GLU A 351 -0.46 6.31 -15.37
CA GLU A 351 -0.82 6.08 -13.98
C GLU A 351 -0.83 7.38 -13.16
N LEU A 352 0.18 8.25 -13.35
CA LEU A 352 0.24 9.55 -12.67
C LEU A 352 -0.81 10.55 -13.18
N ARG A 353 -1.21 10.51 -14.46
CA ARG A 353 -2.35 11.27 -15.00
C ARG A 353 -3.66 10.79 -14.36
N SER A 354 -3.81 9.50 -14.09
CA SER A 354 -4.95 8.92 -13.37
C SER A 354 -4.97 9.36 -11.88
N LEU A 355 -3.82 9.30 -11.21
CA LEU A 355 -3.66 9.82 -9.84
C LEU A 355 -3.97 11.32 -9.74
N ALA A 356 -3.51 12.13 -10.71
CA ALA A 356 -3.78 13.56 -10.76
C ALA A 356 -5.28 13.88 -10.83
N ALA A 357 -6.07 13.11 -11.60
CA ALA A 357 -7.51 13.27 -11.68
C ALA A 357 -8.21 13.00 -10.33
N GLU A 358 -7.81 11.93 -9.62
CA GLU A 358 -8.33 11.63 -8.28
C GLU A 358 -7.91 12.69 -7.24
N VAL A 359 -6.68 13.22 -7.33
CA VAL A 359 -6.21 14.32 -6.47
C VAL A 359 -7.03 15.60 -6.69
N GLU A 360 -7.41 15.93 -7.93
CA GLU A 360 -8.35 17.03 -8.16
C GLU A 360 -9.73 16.78 -7.54
N VAL A 361 -10.26 15.54 -7.63
CA VAL A 361 -11.53 15.18 -6.97
C VAL A 361 -11.42 15.36 -5.46
N ALA A 362 -10.34 14.87 -4.84
CA ALA A 362 -10.06 15.06 -3.42
C ALA A 362 -9.96 16.54 -3.03
N HIS A 363 -9.26 17.36 -3.81
CA HIS A 363 -9.20 18.82 -3.61
C HIS A 363 -10.59 19.48 -3.71
N ARG A 364 -11.39 19.14 -4.72
CA ARG A 364 -12.78 19.62 -4.89
C ARG A 364 -13.64 19.25 -3.67
N MET A 365 -13.58 18.01 -3.20
CA MET A 365 -14.30 17.56 -2.00
C MET A 365 -13.83 18.26 -0.72
N ARG A 366 -12.52 18.46 -0.55
CA ARG A 366 -11.94 19.17 0.61
C ARG A 366 -12.38 20.64 0.64
N ALA A 367 -12.44 21.30 -0.51
CA ALA A 367 -12.98 22.66 -0.65
C ALA A 367 -14.47 22.75 -0.33
N MET A 368 -15.30 21.80 -0.81
CA MET A 368 -16.73 21.73 -0.47
C MET A 368 -16.95 21.51 1.04
N LYS A 369 -16.21 20.58 1.66
CA LYS A 369 -16.24 20.34 3.12
C LYS A 369 -15.88 21.62 3.91
N LYS A 370 -14.86 22.38 3.47
CA LYS A 370 -14.48 23.67 4.08
C LYS A 370 -15.59 24.72 3.96
N ARG A 371 -16.20 24.87 2.77
CA ARG A 371 -17.34 25.78 2.55
C ARG A 371 -18.55 25.43 3.43
N LYS A 372 -18.93 24.14 3.53
CA LYS A 372 -20.05 23.71 4.37
C LYS A 372 -19.81 23.96 5.87
N ARG A 373 -18.58 23.75 6.36
CA ARG A 373 -18.22 24.10 7.75
C ARG A 373 -18.33 25.61 8.01
N ILE A 374 -17.90 26.46 7.07
CA ILE A 374 -18.02 27.92 7.20
C ILE A 374 -19.50 28.35 7.19
N GLY A 375 -20.32 27.86 6.27
CA GLY A 375 -21.76 28.16 6.25
C GLY A 375 -22.46 27.78 7.56
N SER A 376 -22.18 26.59 8.09
CA SER A 376 -22.72 26.11 9.37
C SER A 376 -22.27 26.93 10.61
N LEU A 377 -21.21 27.74 10.49
CA LEU A 377 -20.77 28.67 11.55
C LEU A 377 -21.38 30.08 11.38
N VAL A 378 -21.93 30.39 10.21
CA VAL A 378 -22.60 31.67 9.91
C VAL A 378 -24.12 31.57 10.14
N GLU A 379 -24.70 30.36 10.08
CA GLU A 379 -26.13 30.12 10.36
C GLU A 379 -26.48 29.94 11.86
N GLU A 380 -25.52 29.95 12.80
CA GLU A 380 -25.85 30.08 14.24
C GLU A 380 -26.29 31.52 14.57
N ALA A 381 -27.53 31.85 14.22
CA ALA A 381 -28.23 33.03 14.70
C ALA A 381 -28.28 33.03 16.25
N PRO A 382 -28.19 34.21 16.90
CA PRO A 382 -27.97 34.29 18.34
C PRO A 382 -29.12 33.65 19.14
N ARG A 383 -28.78 32.67 19.97
CA ARG A 383 -29.72 31.98 20.87
C ARG A 383 -30.36 33.02 21.80
N ARG A 384 -31.69 33.06 21.83
CA ARG A 384 -32.44 33.99 22.69
C ARG A 384 -32.10 33.77 24.16
N ILE A 385 -31.83 34.85 24.88
CA ILE A 385 -31.58 34.84 26.33
C ILE A 385 -32.81 34.26 27.05
N PRO A 386 -32.67 33.21 27.87
CA PRO A 386 -33.75 32.77 28.75
C PRO A 386 -33.91 33.75 29.91
N SER A 387 -35.10 34.32 30.08
CA SER A 387 -35.44 35.11 31.27
C SER A 387 -35.67 34.17 32.47
N ASN A 388 -35.01 34.49 33.59
CA ASN A 388 -35.08 33.74 34.85
C ASN A 388 -36.51 33.70 35.43
N PRO A 389 -36.93 32.56 36.04
CA PRO A 389 -37.54 32.68 37.37
C PRO A 389 -37.15 31.57 38.38
N SER A 390 -36.78 32.02 39.59
CA SER A 390 -37.00 31.41 40.93
C SER A 390 -37.04 29.87 41.13
N LEU A 391 -35.97 29.36 41.78
CA LEU A 391 -35.93 28.61 43.06
C LEU A 391 -36.92 27.45 43.39
N ALA A 392 -36.35 26.42 44.06
CA ALA A 392 -36.98 25.37 44.89
C ALA A 392 -37.43 24.07 44.14
N PRO A 393 -37.46 22.88 44.80
CA PRO A 393 -36.55 21.81 44.37
C PRO A 393 -37.11 20.36 44.31
N ASP A 394 -36.18 19.42 44.06
CA ASP A 394 -36.17 17.97 44.36
C ASP A 394 -36.92 16.94 43.47
N ASP A 395 -36.09 16.00 42.95
CA ASP A 395 -36.32 14.54 42.80
C ASP A 395 -37.19 13.93 41.66
N PRO A 396 -37.01 12.62 41.28
CA PRO A 396 -36.80 12.27 39.86
C PRO A 396 -37.61 11.03 39.34
N VAL A 397 -37.15 10.45 38.20
CA VAL A 397 -37.25 9.02 37.75
C VAL A 397 -38.13 8.67 36.51
N SER A 398 -37.42 8.24 35.44
CA SER A 398 -37.74 7.23 34.38
C SER A 398 -38.78 7.46 33.25
N PRO A 399 -38.62 6.76 32.09
CA PRO A 399 -39.44 6.92 30.88
C PRO A 399 -40.39 5.74 30.55
N LYS A 400 -41.40 6.01 29.70
CA LYS A 400 -42.23 5.13 28.84
C LYS A 400 -43.33 6.00 28.18
N SER A 401 -44.04 5.65 27.10
CA SER A 401 -43.77 4.80 25.92
C SER A 401 -44.90 4.99 24.89
N MET A 402 -44.63 4.77 23.60
CA MET A 402 -45.57 4.41 22.51
C MET A 402 -47.06 4.88 22.55
N LYS A 403 -47.52 5.56 21.49
CA LYS A 403 -48.36 4.91 20.44
C LYS A 403 -48.70 5.79 19.22
N THR A 404 -49.03 5.10 18.13
CA THR A 404 -49.53 5.59 16.85
C THR A 404 -51.05 5.38 16.67
N SER A 405 -51.70 6.28 15.93
CA SER A 405 -52.92 6.04 15.12
C SER A 405 -53.06 7.20 14.12
N MET A 406 -53.07 6.94 12.81
CA MET A 406 -54.27 6.70 11.97
C MET A 406 -55.14 7.97 11.81
N LEU A 407 -55.10 8.66 10.66
CA LEU A 407 -55.73 8.37 9.35
C LEU A 407 -57.16 8.94 9.24
N SER A 408 -57.38 9.79 8.23
CA SER A 408 -58.67 10.03 7.58
C SER A 408 -58.47 10.61 6.18
N ASP A 409 -59.35 10.25 5.24
CA ASP A 409 -59.26 10.58 3.81
C ASP A 409 -59.36 12.08 3.45
N GLY A 410 -59.08 12.39 2.17
CA GLY A 410 -59.50 13.62 1.51
C GLY A 410 -60.35 13.31 0.27
N VAL A 411 -60.88 14.31 -0.45
CA VAL A 411 -61.53 14.10 -1.76
C VAL A 411 -61.59 15.39 -2.62
N LEU A 412 -61.03 15.27 -3.83
CA LEU A 412 -61.39 15.85 -5.15
C LEU A 412 -61.68 17.35 -5.43
N THR A 413 -61.36 17.65 -6.70
CA THR A 413 -62.00 18.57 -7.67
C THR A 413 -61.57 20.05 -7.74
N ALA A 414 -61.73 20.61 -8.95
CA ALA A 414 -61.08 21.83 -9.43
C ALA A 414 -62.10 22.88 -9.90
N GLY A 415 -61.63 24.13 -9.99
CA GLY A 415 -62.32 25.24 -10.63
C GLY A 415 -61.31 26.22 -11.23
N LEU A 416 -61.62 26.77 -12.40
CA LEU A 416 -60.81 27.81 -13.04
C LEU A 416 -61.20 29.19 -12.51
N ASP A 417 -60.25 30.12 -12.45
CA ASP A 417 -60.47 31.44 -13.04
C ASP A 417 -59.15 32.19 -13.30
N THR A 418 -59.17 33.13 -14.24
CA THR A 418 -58.08 34.10 -14.49
C THR A 418 -58.71 35.48 -14.74
N PRO A 419 -58.02 36.59 -14.41
CA PRO A 419 -57.43 37.32 -15.54
C PRO A 419 -56.18 38.20 -15.25
N ARG A 420 -55.38 38.34 -16.33
CA ARG A 420 -54.65 39.55 -16.78
C ARG A 420 -53.38 40.06 -16.07
N LEU A 421 -52.40 40.30 -16.94
CA LEU A 421 -51.18 41.08 -16.79
C LEU A 421 -51.37 42.46 -16.13
N SER A 422 -50.35 42.86 -15.37
CA SER A 422 -49.86 44.25 -15.36
C SER A 422 -48.33 44.26 -15.17
N THR A 423 -47.57 44.47 -16.24
CA THR A 423 -46.16 44.84 -16.16
C THR A 423 -46.03 46.32 -15.80
N PRO A 424 -45.00 46.67 -15.03
CA PRO A 424 -44.13 47.75 -15.48
C PRO A 424 -42.65 47.34 -15.45
N THR A 425 -41.88 47.93 -16.36
CA THR A 425 -40.44 47.68 -16.53
C THR A 425 -39.65 48.20 -15.34
N ALA A 426 -38.75 47.38 -14.79
CA ALA A 426 -37.64 47.81 -13.96
C ALA A 426 -36.38 47.08 -14.44
N GLU A 427 -35.31 47.82 -14.75
CA GLU A 427 -34.06 47.25 -15.24
C GLU A 427 -33.34 46.51 -14.11
N LEU A 428 -33.43 45.19 -14.10
CA LEU A 428 -32.52 44.36 -13.32
C LEU A 428 -31.14 44.38 -13.98
N SER A 429 -30.35 45.38 -13.60
CA SER A 429 -28.91 45.41 -13.79
C SER A 429 -28.32 44.02 -13.50
N LEU A 430 -27.72 43.42 -14.54
CA LEU A 430 -26.84 42.27 -14.36
C LEU A 430 -25.63 42.74 -13.57
N ARG A 431 -25.75 42.69 -12.23
CA ARG A 431 -24.59 42.72 -11.36
C ARG A 431 -23.77 41.48 -11.67
N GLU A 432 -22.69 41.68 -12.42
CA GLU A 432 -21.61 40.71 -12.50
C GLU A 432 -21.29 40.24 -11.09
N VAL A 433 -21.38 38.92 -10.88
CA VAL A 433 -20.79 38.32 -9.69
C VAL A 433 -19.29 38.41 -9.91
N GLU A 434 -18.69 39.48 -9.40
CA GLU A 434 -17.25 39.73 -9.42
C GLU A 434 -16.55 38.46 -8.94
N ARG A 435 -15.98 37.71 -9.89
CA ARG A 435 -15.14 36.56 -9.58
C ARG A 435 -13.91 37.16 -8.89
N PRO A 436 -13.64 36.87 -7.61
CA PRO A 436 -12.48 37.45 -6.93
C PRO A 436 -11.24 37.04 -7.71
N SER A 437 -10.55 38.03 -8.29
CA SER A 437 -9.50 37.85 -9.29
C SER A 437 -8.17 37.42 -8.65
N TYR A 438 -8.21 36.29 -7.95
CA TYR A 438 -7.03 35.54 -7.58
C TYR A 438 -6.39 34.97 -8.85
N THR A 439 -5.44 35.71 -9.40
CA THR A 439 -4.45 35.21 -10.36
C THR A 439 -3.44 34.30 -9.65
N SER A 440 -3.94 33.26 -8.99
CA SER A 440 -3.15 32.06 -8.70
C SER A 440 -3.06 31.27 -10.00
N GLU A 441 -1.85 30.90 -10.41
CA GLU A 441 -1.69 29.88 -11.45
C GLU A 441 -2.47 28.60 -11.07
N PRO A 442 -3.00 27.85 -12.04
CA PRO A 442 -3.68 26.60 -11.75
C PRO A 442 -2.70 25.64 -11.07
N ARG A 443 -2.92 25.39 -9.76
CA ARG A 443 -2.12 24.47 -8.95
C ARG A 443 -2.08 23.11 -9.65
N LYS A 444 -0.89 22.70 -10.10
CA LYS A 444 -0.68 21.40 -10.74
C LYS A 444 -1.07 20.29 -9.74
N PRO A 445 -1.81 19.23 -10.14
CA PRO A 445 -2.42 18.31 -9.17
C PRO A 445 -1.42 17.63 -8.23
N LEU A 446 -0.24 17.23 -8.73
CA LEU A 446 0.79 16.54 -7.96
C LEU A 446 1.90 17.49 -7.44
N GLN A 447 1.62 18.80 -7.35
CA GLN A 447 2.62 19.78 -6.93
C GLN A 447 3.18 19.51 -5.53
N GLY A 448 4.50 19.25 -5.47
CA GLY A 448 5.23 18.96 -4.24
C GLY A 448 5.24 17.48 -3.82
N LEU A 449 4.81 16.57 -4.71
CA LEU A 449 4.95 15.13 -4.59
C LEU A 449 6.25 14.66 -5.28
N LYS A 450 7.01 13.78 -4.63
CA LYS A 450 8.20 13.13 -5.24
C LYS A 450 7.81 11.78 -5.84
N ILE A 451 8.14 11.56 -7.11
CA ILE A 451 8.04 10.26 -7.77
C ILE A 451 9.46 9.70 -7.86
N VAL A 452 9.75 8.75 -6.97
CA VAL A 452 11.04 8.08 -6.87
C VAL A 452 10.99 6.82 -7.72
N ILE A 453 11.70 6.84 -8.84
CA ILE A 453 11.77 5.72 -9.77
C ILE A 453 12.70 4.65 -9.22
N ILE A 454 12.18 3.44 -9.05
CA ILE A 454 12.89 2.26 -8.56
C ILE A 454 12.93 1.15 -9.62
N HIS A 455 13.61 0.04 -9.30
CA HIS A 455 13.62 -1.22 -10.05
C HIS A 455 14.09 -1.11 -11.52
N VAL A 456 14.85 -0.08 -11.87
CA VAL A 456 15.38 0.10 -13.25
C VAL A 456 16.25 -1.11 -13.62
N LYS A 457 15.98 -1.74 -14.76
CA LYS A 457 16.75 -2.90 -15.24
C LYS A 457 17.91 -2.44 -16.13
N ASP A 458 19.07 -3.03 -15.89
CA ASP A 458 20.29 -2.72 -16.63
C ASP A 458 20.33 -3.44 -17.98
N LYS A 459 20.70 -2.72 -19.06
CA LYS A 459 20.88 -3.30 -20.39
C LYS A 459 22.24 -4.01 -20.55
N LEU A 460 23.21 -3.74 -19.67
CA LEU A 460 24.59 -4.27 -19.74
C LEU A 460 25.29 -3.99 -21.09
N THR A 461 25.02 -2.83 -21.67
CA THR A 461 25.59 -2.36 -22.96
C THR A 461 26.18 -0.96 -22.81
N ASP A 462 27.14 -0.61 -23.67
CA ASP A 462 27.64 0.76 -23.80
C ASP A 462 26.50 1.74 -24.14
N GLY A 463 26.51 2.93 -23.52
CA GLY A 463 25.49 3.96 -23.71
C GLY A 463 25.31 4.85 -22.48
N PRO A 464 24.31 5.75 -22.48
CA PRO A 464 23.85 6.41 -21.25
C PRO A 464 23.24 5.36 -20.29
N PRO A 465 23.34 5.54 -18.96
CA PRO A 465 22.63 4.71 -18.00
C PRO A 465 21.13 4.71 -18.26
N VAL A 466 20.47 3.54 -18.24
CA VAL A 466 19.04 3.38 -18.57
C VAL A 466 18.14 4.33 -17.76
N GLY A 467 18.46 4.55 -16.48
CA GLY A 467 17.74 5.49 -15.63
C GLY A 467 17.80 6.95 -16.11
N GLU A 468 18.87 7.37 -16.79
CA GLU A 468 18.99 8.74 -17.32
C GLU A 468 18.15 8.91 -18.60
N THR A 469 18.05 7.87 -19.43
CA THR A 469 17.06 7.78 -20.53
C THR A 469 15.63 7.86 -20.00
N ILE A 470 15.29 7.03 -19.00
CA ILE A 470 13.98 7.00 -18.35
C ILE A 470 13.61 8.37 -17.77
N LEU A 471 14.55 9.05 -17.09
CA LEU A 471 14.30 10.39 -16.54
C LEU A 471 14.00 11.41 -17.66
N GLN A 472 14.73 11.36 -18.76
CA GLN A 472 14.51 12.24 -19.90
C GLN A 472 13.13 11.98 -20.55
N GLU A 473 12.77 10.72 -20.78
CA GLU A 473 11.47 10.32 -21.35
C GLU A 473 10.30 10.73 -20.43
N LEU A 474 10.40 10.50 -19.11
CA LEU A 474 9.40 10.96 -18.12
C LEU A 474 9.22 12.49 -18.18
N LEU A 475 10.32 13.24 -18.25
CA LEU A 475 10.30 14.71 -18.34
C LEU A 475 9.80 15.20 -19.71
N ASP A 476 9.93 14.42 -20.77
CA ASP A 476 9.37 14.75 -22.08
C ASP A 476 7.85 14.53 -22.12
N HIS A 477 7.34 13.44 -21.55
CA HIS A 477 5.89 13.18 -21.43
C HIS A 477 5.15 14.11 -20.47
N ASP A 478 5.81 14.64 -19.43
CA ASP A 478 5.21 15.63 -18.53
C ASP A 478 4.98 16.99 -19.23
N LYS A 479 5.80 17.36 -20.23
CA LYS A 479 5.69 18.66 -20.93
C LYS A 479 4.32 18.89 -21.58
N GLU A 480 3.66 17.83 -22.04
CA GLU A 480 2.34 17.90 -22.67
C GLU A 480 1.23 18.32 -21.69
N SER A 481 1.33 17.88 -20.43
CA SER A 481 0.31 18.07 -19.40
C SER A 481 0.93 18.07 -17.99
N PRO A 482 1.66 19.14 -17.61
CA PRO A 482 2.57 19.09 -16.48
C PRO A 482 1.91 18.80 -15.13
N LEU A 483 2.20 17.61 -14.58
CA LEU A 483 1.62 17.06 -13.35
C LEU A 483 2.12 17.79 -12.09
N GLY A 484 3.34 18.34 -12.16
CA GLY A 484 3.96 19.15 -11.11
C GLY A 484 4.70 18.39 -10.02
N CYS A 485 4.84 17.08 -10.15
CA CYS A 485 5.69 16.25 -9.30
C CYS A 485 7.18 16.36 -9.67
N GLU A 486 8.04 15.94 -8.75
CA GLU A 486 9.50 15.83 -8.94
C GLU A 486 9.87 14.37 -9.29
N PHE A 487 10.43 14.12 -10.47
CA PHE A 487 10.92 12.80 -10.87
C PHE A 487 12.36 12.59 -10.40
N ILE A 488 12.63 11.49 -9.69
CA ILE A 488 13.96 11.20 -9.11
C ILE A 488 14.33 9.75 -9.41
N ILE A 489 15.43 9.51 -10.11
CA ILE A 489 15.99 8.16 -10.27
C ILE A 489 16.68 7.74 -8.98
N SER A 490 16.21 6.66 -8.37
CA SER A 490 16.81 6.16 -7.13
C SER A 490 18.18 5.49 -7.38
N LYS A 491 19.11 5.71 -6.44
CA LYS A 491 20.46 5.12 -6.46
C LYS A 491 20.85 4.68 -5.03
N PRO A 492 21.60 3.58 -4.84
CA PRO A 492 21.98 3.10 -3.51
C PRO A 492 22.70 4.17 -2.67
N GLY A 493 22.39 4.21 -1.38
CA GLY A 493 22.95 5.20 -0.45
C GLY A 493 22.26 6.56 -0.46
N GLN A 494 21.33 6.83 -1.40
CA GLN A 494 20.42 7.96 -1.27
C GLN A 494 19.54 7.80 -0.03
N SER A 495 19.17 8.94 0.56
CA SER A 495 18.20 9.00 1.62
C SER A 495 17.19 10.12 1.38
N PHE A 496 15.91 9.79 1.53
CA PHE A 496 14.78 10.68 1.36
C PHE A 496 14.21 10.99 2.74
N TYR A 497 14.38 12.24 3.16
CA TYR A 497 13.71 12.81 4.32
C TYR A 497 12.39 13.46 3.86
N LEU A 498 11.28 13.10 4.51
CA LEU A 498 9.91 13.41 4.09
C LEU A 498 9.11 14.06 5.22
#